data_AF-Q1AX87-F1
#
_entry.id   AF-Q1AX87-F1
#
_cell.length_a   1.000
_cell.length_b   1.000
_cell.length_c   1.000
_cell.angle_alpha   90.00
_cell.angle_beta   90.00
_cell.angle_gamma   90.00
#
_symmetry.space_group_name_H-M   'P 1'
#
loop_
_entity.id
_entity.type
_entity.pdbx_description
1 polymer ?
#
loop_
_entity_poly.entity_id
_entity_poly.type
_entity_poly.pdbx_seq_one_letter_code
_entity_poly.pdbx_strand_id
1 'polypeptide(L)' 'MSFGFLEMFILLFIVFLILGPKRIPGLLRALGRGVRDFTAEFSREKQEKELPGEKKREEP' A
#
# COMPACT_ATOMS: atom_id res chain seq x y z
N MET A 1 0.81 -35.10 5.43
CA MET A 1 -0.04 -34.22 6.25
C MET A 1 0.02 -32.86 5.61
N SER A 2 -1.03 -32.49 4.88
CA SER A 2 -1.10 -31.22 4.18
C SER A 2 -1.55 -30.17 5.17
N PHE A 3 -0.79 -29.08 5.31
CA PHE A 3 -1.26 -27.89 6.03
C PHE A 3 -2.58 -27.43 5.41
N GLY A 4 -3.67 -27.76 6.09
CA GLY A 4 -5.02 -27.45 5.67
C GLY A 4 -5.42 -26.05 6.10
N PHE A 5 -6.51 -25.56 5.50
CA PHE A 5 -7.13 -24.30 5.89
C PHE A 5 -7.34 -24.20 7.41
N LEU A 6 -7.71 -25.31 8.07
CA LEU A 6 -7.97 -25.35 9.51
C LEU A 6 -6.74 -25.00 10.36
N GLU A 7 -5.55 -25.51 10.02
CA GLU A 7 -4.30 -25.19 10.74
C GLU A 7 -3.92 -23.71 10.55
N MET A 8 -4.11 -23.17 9.35
CA MET A 8 -3.91 -21.74 9.09
C MET A 8 -4.87 -20.86 9.89
N PHE A 9 -6.14 -21.26 10.04
CA PHE A 9 -7.12 -20.54 10.87
C PHE A 9 -6.74 -20.57 12.35
N ILE A 10 -6.25 -21.70 12.87
CA ILE A 10 -5.79 -21.81 14.26
C ILE A 10 -4.58 -20.90 14.51
N LEU A 11 -3.61 -20.90 13.60
CA LEU A 11 -2.44 -20.02 13.69
C LEU A 11 -2.87 -18.55 13.67
N LEU A 12 -3.75 -18.17 12.75
CA LEU A 12 -4.29 -16.82 12.65
C LEU A 12 -5.03 -16.41 13.92
N PHE A 13 -5.78 -17.35 14.53
CA PHE A 13 -6.49 -17.12 15.78
C PHE A 13 -5.52 -16.83 16.93
N ILE A 14 -4.42 -17.57 17.05
CA ILE A 14 -3.37 -17.31 18.07
C ILE A 14 -2.75 -15.92 17.84
N VAL A 15 -2.42 -15.57 16.61
CA VAL A 15 -1.89 -14.23 16.27
C VAL A 15 -2.89 -13.13 16.64
N PHE A 16 -4.18 -13.34 16.37
CA PHE A 16 -5.24 -12.41 16.75
C PHE A 16 -5.47 -12.32 18.26
N LEU A 17 -5.21 -13.37 19.05
CA LEU A 17 -5.27 -13.26 20.50
C LEU A 17 -4.14 -12.38 21.05
N ILE A 18 -2.92 -12.53 20.51
CA ILE A 18 -1.76 -11.72 20.93
C ILE A 18 -1.91 -10.27 20.48
N LEU A 19 -2.21 -10.06 19.20
CA LEU A 19 -2.26 -8.72 18.60
C LEU A 19 -3.62 -8.03 18.86
N GLY A 20 -4.69 -8.79 19.00
CA GLY A 20 -6.07 -8.30 19.08
C GLY A 20 -6.66 -8.01 17.70
N PRO A 21 -7.91 -8.44 17.40
CA PRO A 21 -8.54 -8.22 16.09
C PRO A 21 -8.74 -6.73 15.75
N LYS A 22 -8.80 -5.86 16.78
CA LYS A 22 -8.92 -4.41 16.60
C LYS A 22 -7.61 -3.73 16.18
N ARG A 23 -6.43 -4.32 16.45
CA ARG A 23 -5.13 -3.70 16.11
C ARG A 23 -4.77 -3.88 14.64
N ILE A 24 -5.09 -5.04 14.05
CA ILE A 24 -4.88 -5.34 12.62
C ILE A 24 -5.39 -4.22 11.70
N PRO A 25 -6.68 -3.81 11.73
CA PRO A 25 -7.18 -2.78 10.83
C PRO A 25 -6.56 -1.41 11.09
N GLY A 26 -6.16 -1.12 12.34
CA GLY A 26 -5.44 0.11 12.68
C GLY A 26 -4.06 0.16 12.03
N LEU A 27 -3.30 -0.93 12.13
CA LEU A 27 -1.97 -1.07 11.51
C LEU A 27 -2.07 -1.03 9.99
N LEU A 28 -2.99 -1.77 9.39
CA LEU A 28 -3.21 -1.76 7.94
C LEU A 28 -3.61 -0.38 7.42
N ARG A 29 -4.46 0.36 8.14
CA ARG A 29 -4.81 1.75 7.77
C ARG A 29 -3.62 2.69 7.88
N ALA A 30 -2.78 2.53 8.90
CA ALA A 30 -1.57 3.34 9.05
C ALA A 30 -0.55 3.04 7.94
N LEU A 31 -0.29 1.76 7.66
CA LEU A 31 0.57 1.31 6.58
C LEU A 31 0.03 1.74 5.21
N GLY A 32 -1.28 1.59 4.98
CA GLY A 32 -1.92 1.98 3.71
C GLY A 32 -1.82 3.49 3.44
N ARG A 33 -1.96 4.33 4.47
CA ARG A 33 -1.70 5.77 4.35
C ARG A 33 -0.23 6.03 4.01
N GLY A 34 0.70 5.43 4.75
CA GLY A 34 2.14 5.56 4.47
C GLY A 34 2.49 5.17 3.03
N VAL A 35 2.09 3.97 2.59
CA VAL A 35 2.33 3.49 1.21
C VAL A 35 1.75 4.44 0.16
N ARG A 36 0.55 4.99 0.40
CA ARG A 36 -0.05 5.96 -0.51
C ARG A 36 0.76 7.25 -0.60
N ASP A 37 1.22 7.76 0.53
CA ASP A 37 2.00 8.99 0.59
C ASP A 37 3.39 8.79 -0.05
N PHE A 38 4.05 7.64 0.20
CA PHE A 38 5.29 7.24 -0.50
C PHE A 38 5.07 7.16 -2.02
N THR A 39 4.02 6.45 -2.47
CA THR A 39 3.72 6.28 -3.89
C THR A 39 3.41 7.61 -4.57
N ALA A 40 2.74 8.53 -3.87
CA ALA A 40 2.42 9.85 -4.36
C ALA A 40 3.67 10.72 -4.56
N GLU A 41 4.63 10.69 -3.63
CA GLU A 41 5.92 11.38 -3.81
C GLU A 41 6.74 10.79 -4.94
N PHE A 42 6.89 9.46 -5.01
CA PHE A 42 7.61 8.82 -6.11
C PHE A 42 7.00 9.14 -7.48
N SER A 43 5.66 9.20 -7.55
CA SER A 43 4.95 9.57 -8.78
C SER A 43 5.12 11.06 -9.13
N ARG A 44 5.19 11.95 -8.13
CA ARG A 44 5.46 13.38 -8.32
C ARG A 44 6.89 13.62 -8.81
N GLU A 45 7.90 12.95 -8.25
CA GLU A 45 9.28 13.07 -8.73
C GLU A 45 9.41 12.59 -10.18
N LYS A 46 8.70 11.52 -10.53
CA LYS A 46 8.68 11.00 -11.90
C LYS A 46 8.00 11.98 -12.87
N GLN A 47 6.93 12.66 -12.44
CA GLN A 47 6.23 13.66 -13.25
C GLN A 47 7.02 14.98 -13.36
N GLU A 48 7.76 15.39 -12.33
CA GLU A 48 8.58 16.61 -12.37
C GLU A 48 9.84 16.46 -13.26
N LYS A 49 10.32 15.22 -13.44
CA LYS A 49 11.37 14.90 -14.44
C LYS A 49 10.82 14.83 -15.88
N GLU A 50 9.50 14.81 -16.08
CA GLU A 50 8.84 14.77 -17.38
C GLU A 50 8.03 16.07 -17.63
N LEU A 51 8.73 17.09 -18.19
CA LEU A 51 8.30 18.40 -18.75
C LEU A 51 8.39 19.66 -17.87
N PRO A 52 9.12 20.67 -18.39
CA PRO A 52 8.44 21.71 -19.17
C PRO A 52 9.14 21.97 -20.51
N GLY A 53 8.55 21.56 -21.65
CA GLY A 53 9.19 21.87 -22.94
C GLY A 53 8.60 21.28 -24.22
N GLU A 54 7.28 21.20 -24.38
CA GLU A 54 6.57 21.09 -25.68
C GLU A 54 5.08 21.04 -25.30
N LYS A 55 4.22 21.99 -25.65
CA LYS A 55 3.86 22.41 -27.00
C LYS A 55 3.42 23.87 -26.94
N LYS A 56 4.28 24.77 -27.45
CA LYS A 56 3.85 26.10 -27.85
C LYS A 56 3.91 26.16 -29.36
N ARG A 57 2.76 26.47 -29.97
CA ARG A 57 2.57 26.89 -31.36
C ARG A 57 2.83 25.83 -32.43
N GLU A 58 1.75 25.18 -32.82
CA GLU A 58 1.52 24.87 -34.22
C GLU A 58 0.12 25.40 -34.58
N GLU A 59 0.11 26.63 -35.11
CA GLU A 59 -0.97 27.17 -35.93
C GLU A 59 -0.31 27.64 -37.23
N PRO A 60 -0.57 26.96 -38.35
CA PRO A 60 -0.69 27.61 -39.66
C PRO A 60 -2.14 27.57 -40.18
#